data_AF-A0A496P0N5-F1
#
_entry.id   AF-A0A496P0N5-F1
#
_cell.length_a   1.000
_cell.length_b   1.000
_cell.length_c   1.000
_cell.angle_alpha   90.00
_cell.angle_beta   90.00
_cell.angle_gamma   90.00
#
_symmetry.space_group_name_H-M   'P 1'
#
loop_
_entity.id
_entity.type
_entity.pdbx_description
1 polymer ?
#
loop_
_entity_poly.entity_id
_entity_poly.type
_entity_poly.pdbx_seq_one_letter_code
_entity_poly.pdbx_strand_id
1 'polypeptide(L)'
;VFTQDEKGNPWMSVACEGIGASVWLPIKEYWGDEPDMGMTLAITTPKDLVGVGNGKLVEWSVKKDKNIFTWEVKNPINSYNIVPYIGKYVHFSDEYLGKRGMLTLDYWVLDYNLEKAQKQFQQVKPMLKAFEHWFGGYPFYKDGYKLVESPYLGMEHQSNVAYGNGYQNGYYGRDLSGTGVGLYWDFIIVHESGHEWFGNNITAQDKADMWIHEAFTTYSEVLFTENYMDKNAANTYIKGLRKNILNDEPIIGTYGVRKTGSTDQYIKGANMIHTIRQVINNDEKFRQILLGMNTDFYHKIVTSKQVEDYISKKAGIDFSLVFDQYLRTTKIPQLEYEQKGNQLKFRWNNTIKNFRMPVKLKSHSTHIAPTQEWQTVTLANDKAVEIDDNYYIEVLKK
;
A
#
# COMPACT_ATOMS: atom_id res chain seq x y z
N VAL A 1 10.54 -11.02 -18.18
CA VAL A 1 11.09 -9.77 -18.78
C VAL A 1 12.53 -10.03 -19.19
N PHE A 2 12.81 -10.02 -20.49
CA PHE A 2 14.16 -10.14 -21.03
C PHE A 2 14.46 -8.87 -21.83
N THR A 3 15.47 -8.12 -21.42
CA THR A 3 15.85 -6.85 -22.04
C THR A 3 17.37 -6.65 -21.98
N GLN A 4 17.82 -5.46 -22.36
CA GLN A 4 19.18 -4.98 -22.18
C GLN A 4 19.19 -3.73 -21.30
N ASP A 5 20.28 -3.54 -20.55
CA ASP A 5 20.55 -2.29 -19.82
C ASP A 5 21.06 -1.18 -20.76
N GLU A 6 21.32 0.02 -20.22
CA GLU A 6 21.77 1.18 -21.01
C GLU A 6 23.14 0.97 -21.68
N LYS A 7 23.93 0.00 -21.21
CA LYS A 7 25.23 -0.38 -21.78
C LYS A 7 25.11 -1.58 -22.73
N GLY A 8 23.91 -2.08 -23.00
CA GLY A 8 23.65 -3.23 -23.87
C GLY A 8 23.90 -4.59 -23.20
N ASN A 9 24.11 -4.65 -21.88
CA ASN A 9 24.27 -5.93 -21.19
C ASN A 9 22.91 -6.61 -20.99
N PRO A 10 22.86 -7.95 -20.94
CA PRO A 10 21.63 -8.66 -20.61
C PRO A 10 21.08 -8.25 -19.24
N TRP A 11 19.78 -7.94 -19.20
CA TRP A 11 19.06 -7.61 -17.98
C TRP A 11 17.71 -8.33 -17.96
N MET A 12 17.47 -9.12 -16.91
CA MET A 12 16.37 -10.05 -16.86
C MET A 12 15.71 -10.08 -15.48
N SER A 13 14.39 -10.13 -15.48
CA SER A 13 13.60 -10.41 -14.29
C SER A 13 12.24 -11.01 -14.67
N VAL A 14 11.40 -11.35 -13.70
CA VAL A 14 10.01 -11.74 -13.88
C VAL A 14 9.11 -10.79 -13.08
N ALA A 15 7.94 -10.46 -13.62
CA ALA A 15 6.88 -9.74 -12.91
C ALA A 15 5.58 -10.41 -13.31
N CYS A 16 4.95 -11.06 -12.34
CA CYS A 16 3.95 -12.08 -12.64
C CYS A 16 2.73 -12.06 -11.69
N GLU A 17 2.55 -11.00 -10.90
CA GLU A 17 1.39 -10.84 -10.03
C GLU A 17 0.09 -11.09 -10.82
N GLY A 18 -0.11 -10.38 -11.94
CA GLY A 18 -1.25 -10.53 -12.86
C GLY A 18 -1.42 -11.95 -13.41
N ILE A 19 -0.56 -12.33 -14.37
CA ILE A 19 -0.65 -13.58 -15.16
C ILE A 19 -0.34 -14.84 -14.35
N GLY A 20 0.55 -14.71 -13.38
CA GLY A 20 0.96 -15.77 -12.48
C GLY A 20 2.39 -16.28 -12.59
N ALA A 21 2.93 -16.78 -11.47
CA ALA A 21 4.23 -17.42 -11.34
C ALA A 21 4.34 -18.71 -12.16
N SER A 22 3.21 -19.39 -12.43
CA SER A 22 3.20 -20.63 -13.21
C SER A 22 3.74 -20.47 -14.63
N VAL A 23 3.80 -19.24 -15.15
CA VAL A 23 4.37 -18.93 -16.47
C VAL A 23 5.88 -19.16 -16.56
N TRP A 24 6.59 -19.26 -15.44
CA TRP A 24 8.05 -19.46 -15.41
C TRP A 24 8.50 -20.48 -14.35
N LEU A 25 7.73 -20.68 -13.29
CA LEU A 25 8.01 -21.61 -12.20
C LEU A 25 6.90 -22.66 -12.10
N PRO A 26 7.18 -23.97 -12.23
CA PRO A 26 6.17 -25.00 -12.04
C PRO A 26 5.74 -25.05 -10.55
N ILE A 27 4.64 -24.39 -10.22
CA ILE A 27 4.13 -24.24 -8.85
C ILE A 27 2.61 -24.38 -8.82
N LYS A 28 2.07 -24.82 -7.68
CA LYS A 28 0.64 -24.72 -7.39
C LYS A 28 0.31 -23.24 -7.24
N GLU A 29 -0.32 -22.71 -8.26
CA GLU A 29 -0.65 -21.30 -8.31
C GLU A 29 -2.06 -21.03 -7.78
N TYR A 30 -2.14 -20.81 -6.48
CA TYR A 30 -3.36 -20.42 -5.79
C TYR A 30 -3.02 -19.31 -4.80
N TRP A 31 -3.74 -18.19 -4.88
CA TRP A 31 -3.40 -16.99 -4.11
C TRP A 31 -3.59 -17.17 -2.60
N GLY A 32 -4.50 -18.06 -2.22
CA GLY A 32 -4.77 -18.44 -0.85
C GLY A 32 -3.87 -19.55 -0.29
N ASP A 33 -2.68 -19.77 -0.84
CA ASP A 33 -1.71 -20.76 -0.37
C ASP A 33 -0.27 -20.27 -0.54
N GLU A 34 0.57 -20.56 0.44
CA GLU A 34 1.98 -20.14 0.50
C GLU A 34 2.82 -21.27 1.11
N PRO A 35 4.05 -21.52 0.65
CA PRO A 35 4.97 -22.42 1.33
C PRO A 35 5.34 -21.89 2.73
N ASP A 36 4.89 -22.59 3.78
CA ASP A 36 5.08 -22.17 5.18
C ASP A 36 6.54 -21.99 5.60
N MET A 37 7.46 -22.75 4.98
CA MET A 37 8.91 -22.74 5.28
C MET A 37 9.71 -21.99 4.21
N GLY A 38 9.07 -21.05 3.51
CA GLY A 38 9.71 -20.23 2.49
C GLY A 38 10.24 -21.03 1.31
N MET A 39 11.43 -20.65 0.82
CA MET A 39 12.03 -21.29 -0.35
C MET A 39 13.55 -21.13 -0.41
N THR A 40 14.20 -22.00 -1.17
CA THR A 40 15.58 -21.84 -1.61
C THR A 40 15.62 -21.70 -3.13
N LEU A 41 16.26 -20.65 -3.63
CA LEU A 41 16.40 -20.36 -5.06
C LEU A 41 17.88 -20.31 -5.45
N ALA A 42 18.30 -21.24 -6.31
CA ALA A 42 19.65 -21.24 -6.90
C ALA A 42 19.62 -20.64 -8.31
N ILE A 43 20.23 -19.46 -8.47
CA ILE A 43 20.27 -18.72 -9.73
C ILE A 43 21.63 -18.95 -10.38
N THR A 44 21.63 -19.61 -11.54
CA THR A 44 22.86 -19.83 -12.33
C THR A 44 22.96 -18.79 -13.45
N THR A 45 24.06 -18.06 -13.51
CA THR A 45 24.29 -16.98 -14.48
C THR A 45 25.62 -17.16 -15.22
N PRO A 46 25.79 -16.51 -16.39
CA PRO A 46 27.12 -16.24 -16.93
C PRO A 46 28.05 -15.60 -15.88
N LYS A 47 29.36 -15.90 -15.94
CA LYS A 47 30.36 -15.46 -14.95
C LYS A 47 30.40 -13.95 -14.70
N ASP A 48 29.97 -13.18 -15.69
CA ASP A 48 30.01 -11.73 -15.69
C ASP A 48 28.68 -11.08 -15.26
N LEU A 49 27.66 -11.88 -14.91
CA LEU A 49 26.36 -11.42 -14.40
C LEU A 49 26.12 -11.91 -12.97
N VAL A 50 25.32 -11.14 -12.23
CA VAL A 50 24.90 -11.43 -10.86
C VAL A 50 23.43 -11.84 -10.84
N GLY A 51 23.10 -12.85 -10.04
CA GLY A 51 21.73 -13.29 -9.78
C GLY A 51 21.29 -12.92 -8.37
N VAL A 52 20.22 -12.13 -8.26
CA VAL A 52 19.67 -11.65 -6.98
C VAL A 52 18.28 -12.26 -6.76
N GLY A 53 18.06 -12.88 -5.61
CA GLY A 53 16.80 -13.53 -5.24
C GLY A 53 16.20 -12.99 -3.94
N ASN A 54 15.04 -13.51 -3.58
CA ASN A 54 14.36 -13.19 -2.31
C ASN A 54 15.16 -13.68 -1.09
N GLY A 55 14.98 -13.01 0.05
CA GLY A 55 15.64 -13.35 1.30
C GLY A 55 17.14 -13.10 1.28
N LYS A 56 17.91 -13.98 1.94
CA LYS A 56 19.36 -13.80 2.15
C LYS A 56 20.19 -14.69 1.24
N LEU A 57 21.32 -14.16 0.76
CA LEU A 57 22.32 -14.94 0.05
C LEU A 57 23.02 -15.85 1.05
N VAL A 58 22.86 -17.17 0.90
CA VAL A 58 23.48 -18.16 1.79
C VAL A 58 24.71 -18.81 1.17
N GLU A 59 24.82 -18.80 -0.17
CA GLU A 59 25.98 -19.32 -0.88
C GLU A 59 26.19 -18.59 -2.21
N TRP A 60 27.45 -18.29 -2.54
CA TRP A 60 27.88 -17.94 -3.88
C TRP A 60 29.07 -18.81 -4.28
N SER A 61 28.94 -19.51 -5.40
CA SER A 61 30.02 -20.34 -5.95
C SER A 61 30.17 -20.16 -7.47
N VAL A 62 31.32 -20.59 -7.99
CA VAL A 62 31.62 -20.57 -9.43
C VAL A 62 31.86 -22.00 -9.91
N LYS A 63 31.12 -22.44 -10.93
CA LYS A 63 31.24 -23.79 -11.49
C LYS A 63 31.18 -23.76 -13.01
N LYS A 64 32.22 -24.29 -13.67
CA LYS A 64 32.34 -24.34 -15.15
C LYS A 64 32.07 -22.97 -15.80
N ASP A 65 32.73 -21.93 -15.30
CA ASP A 65 32.59 -20.52 -15.73
C ASP A 65 31.16 -19.95 -15.66
N LYS A 66 30.38 -20.40 -14.69
CA LYS A 66 29.08 -19.82 -14.32
C LYS A 66 29.08 -19.44 -12.84
N ASN A 67 28.43 -18.34 -12.49
CA ASN A 67 28.13 -18.04 -11.10
C ASN A 67 26.86 -18.80 -10.69
N ILE A 68 26.81 -19.23 -9.44
CA ILE A 68 25.63 -19.82 -8.81
C ILE A 68 25.39 -19.07 -7.50
N PHE A 69 24.24 -18.40 -7.40
CA PHE A 69 23.82 -17.67 -6.21
C PHE A 69 22.65 -18.40 -5.57
N THR A 70 22.83 -18.88 -4.34
CA THR A 70 21.78 -19.56 -3.57
C THR A 70 21.21 -18.58 -2.56
N TRP A 71 19.93 -18.27 -2.72
CA TRP A 71 19.16 -17.38 -1.86
C TRP A 71 18.13 -18.18 -1.05
N GLU A 72 17.93 -17.81 0.21
CA GLU A 72 17.01 -18.49 1.13
C GLU A 72 16.01 -17.50 1.75
N VAL A 73 14.73 -17.84 1.67
CA VAL A 73 13.61 -17.22 2.37
C VAL A 73 13.14 -18.17 3.47
N LYS A 74 13.01 -17.68 4.70
CA LYS A 74 12.60 -18.47 5.88
C LYS A 74 11.14 -18.27 6.29
N ASN A 75 10.54 -17.14 5.93
CA ASN A 75 9.13 -16.90 6.19
C ASN A 75 8.25 -17.44 5.04
N PRO A 76 6.93 -17.58 5.23
CA PRO A 76 6.00 -17.81 4.14
C PRO A 76 6.18 -16.78 3.02
N ILE A 77 5.99 -17.19 1.78
CA ILE A 77 6.15 -16.30 0.62
C ILE A 77 5.12 -16.60 -0.45
N ASN A 78 4.39 -15.58 -0.90
CA ASN A 78 3.47 -15.77 -2.01
C ASN A 78 4.18 -16.19 -3.30
N SER A 79 3.58 -17.10 -4.05
CA SER A 79 4.12 -17.59 -5.33
C SER A 79 4.48 -16.46 -6.31
N TYR A 80 3.68 -15.39 -6.39
CA TYR A 80 3.96 -14.28 -7.30
C TYR A 80 5.13 -13.39 -6.86
N ASN A 81 5.50 -13.46 -5.59
CA ASN A 81 6.62 -12.72 -5.02
C ASN A 81 7.99 -13.34 -5.31
N ILE A 82 8.00 -14.60 -5.75
CA ILE A 82 9.22 -15.31 -6.11
C ILE A 82 9.79 -14.67 -7.38
N VAL A 83 11.01 -14.14 -7.29
CA VAL A 83 11.64 -13.42 -8.39
C VAL A 83 13.16 -13.64 -8.41
N PRO A 84 13.73 -13.98 -9.58
CA PRO A 84 15.14 -13.71 -9.87
C PRO A 84 15.32 -12.39 -10.60
N TYR A 85 16.33 -11.62 -10.21
CA TYR A 85 16.90 -10.53 -11.02
C TYR A 85 18.28 -10.93 -11.50
N ILE A 86 18.57 -10.73 -12.79
CA ILE A 86 19.87 -11.06 -13.38
C ILE A 86 20.38 -9.87 -14.19
N GLY A 87 21.58 -9.39 -13.89
CA GLY A 87 22.18 -8.23 -14.54
C GLY A 87 23.60 -7.93 -14.05
N LYS A 88 24.16 -6.80 -14.50
CA LYS A 88 25.46 -6.25 -14.05
C LYS A 88 25.32 -5.52 -12.70
N TYR A 89 24.84 -6.25 -11.71
CA TYR A 89 24.59 -5.68 -10.39
C TYR A 89 25.88 -5.51 -9.57
N VAL A 90 25.93 -4.42 -8.82
CA VAL A 90 26.81 -4.20 -7.68
C VAL A 90 25.98 -4.13 -6.40
N HIS A 91 26.61 -4.46 -5.27
CA HIS A 91 25.97 -4.50 -3.96
C HIS A 91 26.51 -3.40 -3.05
N PHE A 92 25.62 -2.80 -2.29
CA PHE A 92 25.97 -2.06 -1.08
C PHE A 92 24.92 -2.35 -0.01
N SER A 93 25.32 -2.22 1.26
CA SER A 93 24.48 -2.58 2.40
C SER A 93 24.41 -1.45 3.43
N ASP A 94 23.41 -1.54 4.28
CA ASP A 94 23.25 -0.70 5.46
C ASP A 94 22.55 -1.52 6.56
N GLU A 95 22.44 -0.97 7.76
CA GLU A 95 21.72 -1.57 8.87
C GLU A 95 20.73 -0.59 9.49
N TYR A 96 19.59 -1.11 9.95
CA TYR A 96 18.55 -0.35 10.62
C TYR A 96 18.21 -0.98 11.96
N LEU A 97 18.38 -0.21 13.04
CA LEU A 97 17.92 -0.61 14.37
C LEU A 97 16.40 -0.44 14.44
N GLY A 98 15.67 -1.48 14.05
CA GLY A 98 14.22 -1.51 14.06
C GLY A 98 13.64 -2.09 15.35
N LYS A 99 12.31 -2.15 15.42
CA LYS A 99 11.54 -2.61 16.59
C LYS A 99 11.83 -4.04 17.04
N ARG A 100 12.41 -4.90 16.18
CA ARG A 100 12.76 -6.30 16.50
C ARG A 100 14.26 -6.58 16.50
N GLY A 101 15.08 -5.52 16.56
CA GLY A 101 16.55 -5.62 16.58
C GLY A 101 17.19 -5.04 15.34
N MET A 102 18.44 -5.44 15.06
CA MET A 102 19.14 -4.98 13.87
C MET A 102 18.58 -5.68 12.62
N LEU A 103 18.09 -4.89 11.67
CA LEU A 103 17.62 -5.30 10.35
C LEU A 103 18.71 -5.04 9.31
N THR A 104 19.05 -6.05 8.53
CA THR A 104 19.96 -5.91 7.38
C THR A 104 19.22 -5.26 6.22
N LEU A 105 19.82 -4.24 5.62
CA LEU A 105 19.35 -3.58 4.41
C LEU A 105 20.35 -3.87 3.28
N ASP A 106 19.88 -4.51 2.22
CA ASP A 106 20.70 -4.88 1.08
C ASP A 106 20.22 -4.17 -0.18
N TYR A 107 21.14 -3.66 -0.99
CA TYR A 107 20.80 -2.92 -2.20
C TYR A 107 21.59 -3.45 -3.38
N TRP A 108 20.89 -3.81 -4.45
CA TRP A 108 21.49 -4.35 -5.67
C TRP A 108 21.09 -3.48 -6.85
N VAL A 109 22.06 -2.80 -7.43
CA VAL A 109 21.84 -1.82 -8.51
C VAL A 109 22.81 -2.04 -9.65
N LEU A 110 22.47 -1.60 -10.86
CA LEU A 110 23.37 -1.68 -11.99
C LEU A 110 24.63 -0.83 -11.72
N ASP A 111 25.79 -1.33 -12.15
CA ASP A 111 27.10 -0.78 -11.77
C ASP A 111 27.23 0.75 -11.95
N TYR A 112 26.66 1.27 -13.03
CA TYR A 112 26.72 2.69 -13.41
C TYR A 112 25.73 3.59 -12.66
N ASN A 113 24.83 3.00 -11.87
CA ASN A 113 23.85 3.71 -11.07
C ASN A 113 24.17 3.72 -9.56
N LEU A 114 25.29 3.13 -9.14
CA LEU A 114 25.68 3.01 -7.73
C LEU A 114 25.60 4.33 -6.95
N GLU A 115 26.19 5.41 -7.47
CA GLU A 115 26.21 6.70 -6.77
C GLU A 115 24.80 7.32 -6.66
N LYS A 116 23.98 7.17 -7.71
CA LYS A 116 22.58 7.64 -7.70
C LYS A 116 21.78 6.86 -6.66
N ALA A 117 21.96 5.55 -6.62
CA ALA A 117 21.30 4.65 -5.68
C ALA A 117 21.67 4.96 -4.23
N GLN A 118 22.96 5.12 -3.93
CA GLN A 118 23.43 5.45 -2.58
C GLN A 118 22.82 6.74 -2.03
N LYS A 119 22.59 7.74 -2.90
CA LYS A 119 21.90 8.97 -2.54
C LYS A 119 20.40 8.76 -2.37
N GLN A 120 19.74 8.09 -3.34
CA GLN A 120 18.29 7.96 -3.35
C GLN A 120 17.77 7.04 -2.24
N PHE A 121 18.46 5.92 -1.98
CA PHE A 121 18.03 4.90 -1.03
C PHE A 121 18.22 5.30 0.44
N GLN A 122 18.78 6.48 0.73
CA GLN A 122 18.76 7.06 2.08
C GLN A 122 17.33 7.23 2.63
N GLN A 123 16.31 7.24 1.76
CA GLN A 123 14.90 7.32 2.12
C GLN A 123 14.33 6.05 2.77
N VAL A 124 15.03 4.90 2.64
CA VAL A 124 14.59 3.61 3.21
C VAL A 124 14.47 3.68 4.74
N LYS A 125 15.45 4.26 5.45
CA LYS A 125 15.42 4.35 6.92
C LYS A 125 14.28 5.24 7.45
N PRO A 126 14.05 6.46 6.91
CA PRO A 126 12.85 7.24 7.23
C PRO A 126 11.54 6.48 6.94
N MET A 127 11.47 5.77 5.82
CA MET A 127 10.29 4.95 5.46
C MET A 127 10.06 3.83 6.49
N LEU A 128 11.07 3.02 6.78
CA LEU A 128 10.98 1.95 7.78
C LEU A 128 10.57 2.50 9.15
N LYS A 129 11.13 3.64 9.58
CA LYS A 129 10.75 4.29 10.83
C LYS A 129 9.28 4.69 10.86
N ALA A 130 8.75 5.22 9.76
CA ALA A 130 7.35 5.62 9.67
C ALA A 130 6.43 4.40 9.69
N PHE A 131 6.72 3.40 8.87
CA PHE A 131 5.92 2.17 8.79
C PHE A 131 5.98 1.39 10.09
N GLU A 132 7.15 1.27 10.73
CA GLU A 132 7.22 0.61 12.04
C GLU A 132 6.45 1.37 13.13
N HIS A 133 6.35 2.69 13.05
CA HIS A 133 5.51 3.47 13.97
C HIS A 133 4.02 3.10 13.84
N TRP A 134 3.51 3.02 12.61
CA TRP A 134 2.09 2.80 12.31
C TRP A 134 1.66 1.33 12.32
N PHE A 135 2.52 0.44 11.81
CA PHE A 135 2.19 -0.95 11.53
C PHE A 135 2.89 -1.95 12.46
N GLY A 136 3.89 -1.50 13.23
CA GLY A 136 4.74 -2.38 14.03
C GLY A 136 5.96 -2.88 13.26
N GLY A 137 6.83 -3.64 13.93
CA GLY A 137 8.13 -4.04 13.37
C GLY A 137 8.01 -4.74 12.02
N TYR A 138 8.96 -4.46 11.11
CA TYR A 138 9.05 -5.10 9.78
C TYR A 138 8.79 -6.62 9.84
N PRO A 139 8.00 -7.21 8.94
CA PRO A 139 7.55 -8.59 9.09
C PRO A 139 8.56 -9.65 8.66
N PHE A 140 9.62 -9.30 7.93
CA PHE A 140 10.55 -10.28 7.34
C PHE A 140 12.00 -10.16 7.85
N TYR A 141 12.22 -9.84 9.14
CA TYR A 141 13.57 -9.68 9.73
C TYR A 141 14.55 -10.82 9.44
N LYS A 142 14.06 -12.08 9.42
CA LYS A 142 14.89 -13.26 9.13
C LYS A 142 15.44 -13.26 7.70
N ASP A 143 14.72 -12.65 6.78
CA ASP A 143 14.99 -12.61 5.35
C ASP A 143 15.72 -11.31 4.95
N GLY A 144 15.64 -10.27 5.78
CA GLY A 144 16.23 -8.96 5.52
C GLY A 144 15.34 -8.11 4.59
N TYR A 145 15.61 -6.81 4.54
CA TYR A 145 14.97 -5.91 3.58
C TYR A 145 15.91 -5.66 2.41
N LYS A 146 15.38 -5.58 1.20
CA LYS A 146 16.18 -5.35 0.00
C LYS A 146 15.46 -4.50 -1.03
N LEU A 147 16.20 -3.58 -1.66
CA LEU A 147 15.81 -2.97 -2.94
C LEU A 147 16.70 -3.51 -4.07
N VAL A 148 16.08 -3.84 -5.20
CA VAL A 148 16.79 -4.30 -6.40
C VAL A 148 16.38 -3.46 -7.60
N GLU A 149 17.35 -2.87 -8.30
CA GLU A 149 17.08 -2.13 -9.53
C GLU A 149 16.46 -3.07 -10.57
N SER A 150 15.30 -2.70 -11.11
CA SER A 150 14.48 -3.57 -11.96
C SER A 150 14.24 -3.01 -13.37
N PRO A 151 14.04 -3.87 -14.38
CA PRO A 151 13.77 -3.45 -15.77
C PRO A 151 12.33 -2.94 -15.98
N TYR A 152 11.56 -2.79 -14.90
CA TYR A 152 10.21 -2.26 -14.83
C TYR A 152 10.09 -1.40 -13.58
N LEU A 153 9.02 -0.63 -13.48
CA LEU A 153 8.88 0.45 -12.51
C LEU A 153 8.95 0.02 -11.03
N GLY A 154 8.17 -0.98 -10.64
CA GLY A 154 8.02 -1.41 -9.25
C GLY A 154 7.32 -2.76 -9.18
N MET A 155 7.51 -3.44 -8.05
CA MET A 155 6.79 -4.66 -7.64
C MET A 155 7.19 -4.96 -6.20
N GLU A 156 6.25 -5.35 -5.37
CA GLU A 156 6.43 -5.66 -3.96
C GLU A 156 7.06 -7.03 -3.67
N HIS A 157 7.93 -7.53 -4.55
CA HIS A 157 8.52 -8.86 -4.41
C HIS A 157 9.13 -9.03 -3.01
N GLN A 158 8.53 -9.90 -2.19
CA GLN A 158 8.81 -10.01 -0.76
C GLN A 158 10.30 -10.08 -0.45
N SER A 159 10.81 -9.22 0.45
CA SER A 159 12.24 -9.10 0.82
C SER A 159 13.21 -8.87 -0.37
N ASN A 160 12.69 -8.41 -1.51
CA ASN A 160 13.40 -8.27 -2.79
C ASN A 160 12.76 -7.18 -3.67
N VAL A 161 12.32 -6.09 -3.04
CA VAL A 161 11.43 -5.09 -3.62
C VAL A 161 12.05 -4.47 -4.87
N ALA A 162 11.27 -4.42 -5.95
CA ALA A 162 11.74 -3.93 -7.24
C ALA A 162 11.81 -2.40 -7.25
N TYR A 163 12.89 -1.85 -7.80
CA TYR A 163 13.09 -0.42 -7.94
C TYR A 163 13.42 -0.03 -9.38
N GLY A 164 12.46 0.59 -10.06
CA GLY A 164 12.63 1.07 -11.43
C GLY A 164 12.38 2.56 -11.60
N ASN A 165 12.29 3.34 -10.52
CA ASN A 165 11.86 4.75 -10.55
C ASN A 165 12.89 5.74 -11.12
N GLY A 166 14.02 5.25 -11.63
CA GLY A 166 15.07 6.08 -12.24
C GLY A 166 15.79 7.01 -11.27
N TYR A 167 15.79 6.71 -9.96
CA TYR A 167 16.46 7.50 -8.93
C TYR A 167 15.88 8.90 -8.75
N GLN A 168 14.54 9.02 -8.80
CA GLN A 168 13.80 10.27 -8.70
C GLN A 168 12.73 10.21 -7.61
N ASN A 169 12.42 11.38 -7.03
CA ASN A 169 11.23 11.52 -6.21
C ASN A 169 9.96 11.57 -7.08
N GLY A 170 8.79 11.36 -6.48
CA GLY A 170 7.53 11.19 -7.18
C GLY A 170 7.45 9.88 -7.95
N TYR A 171 6.41 9.74 -8.78
CA TYR A 171 6.23 8.60 -9.68
C TYR A 171 6.89 8.93 -11.02
N TYR A 172 8.13 8.48 -11.20
CA TYR A 172 9.02 8.91 -12.30
C TYR A 172 9.11 10.44 -12.42
N GLY A 173 9.39 11.13 -11.30
CA GLY A 173 9.48 12.59 -11.29
C GLY A 173 8.12 13.31 -11.37
N ARG A 174 7.01 12.58 -11.46
CA ARG A 174 5.65 13.15 -11.55
C ARG A 174 4.96 13.14 -10.20
N ASP A 175 4.15 14.18 -9.99
CA ASP A 175 3.29 14.28 -8.83
C ASP A 175 1.89 13.73 -9.11
N LEU A 176 1.58 12.55 -8.57
CA LEU A 176 0.27 11.93 -8.76
C LEU A 176 -0.87 12.74 -8.13
N SER A 177 -0.62 13.39 -6.98
CA SER A 177 -1.65 14.21 -6.31
C SER A 177 -1.83 15.57 -7.00
N GLY A 178 -0.81 16.09 -7.68
CA GLY A 178 -0.78 17.43 -8.27
C GLY A 178 -0.83 18.54 -7.24
N THR A 179 -0.38 18.27 -6.01
CA THR A 179 -0.31 19.22 -4.90
C THR A 179 1.11 19.66 -4.57
N GLY A 180 2.11 19.13 -5.25
CA GLY A 180 3.55 19.25 -4.99
C GLY A 180 4.06 18.27 -3.92
N VAL A 181 3.18 17.74 -3.06
CA VAL A 181 3.56 16.91 -1.91
C VAL A 181 4.23 15.60 -2.34
N GLY A 182 3.75 14.95 -3.41
CA GLY A 182 4.32 13.70 -3.88
C GLY A 182 5.75 13.80 -4.43
N LEU A 183 6.29 15.02 -4.63
CA LEU A 183 7.65 15.23 -5.15
C LEU A 183 8.73 15.27 -4.05
N TYR A 184 8.33 15.22 -2.79
CA TYR A 184 9.28 15.29 -1.66
C TYR A 184 9.92 13.93 -1.33
N TRP A 185 9.38 12.83 -1.84
CA TRP A 185 9.83 11.47 -1.55
C TRP A 185 9.70 10.56 -2.76
N ASP A 186 10.41 9.45 -2.75
CA ASP A 186 10.38 8.45 -3.82
C ASP A 186 9.14 7.56 -3.73
N PHE A 187 8.29 7.63 -4.75
CA PHE A 187 7.03 6.89 -4.76
C PHE A 187 7.24 5.38 -4.60
N ILE A 188 8.19 4.82 -5.34
CA ILE A 188 8.40 3.37 -5.41
C ILE A 188 9.01 2.84 -4.12
N ILE A 189 9.94 3.58 -3.50
CA ILE A 189 10.48 3.17 -2.19
C ILE A 189 9.35 3.09 -1.16
N VAL A 190 8.42 4.04 -1.15
CA VAL A 190 7.35 4.10 -0.14
C VAL A 190 6.24 3.10 -0.44
N HIS A 191 5.69 3.10 -1.66
CA HIS A 191 4.58 2.24 -2.05
C HIS A 191 4.98 0.76 -2.00
N GLU A 192 5.99 0.36 -2.77
CA GLU A 192 6.35 -1.05 -2.89
C GLU A 192 6.85 -1.65 -1.56
N SER A 193 7.44 -0.84 -0.68
CA SER A 193 7.83 -1.30 0.66
C SER A 193 6.64 -1.36 1.63
N GLY A 194 5.58 -0.59 1.40
CA GLY A 194 4.35 -0.65 2.21
C GLY A 194 3.68 -2.03 2.10
N HIS A 195 3.82 -2.66 0.94
CA HIS A 195 3.32 -4.00 0.69
C HIS A 195 3.96 -5.10 1.54
N GLU A 196 5.15 -4.85 2.11
CA GLU A 196 5.74 -5.78 3.06
C GLU A 196 4.82 -6.00 4.28
N TRP A 197 4.05 -4.98 4.69
CA TRP A 197 3.01 -5.12 5.71
C TRP A 197 1.64 -5.52 5.13
N PHE A 198 1.25 -4.98 3.97
CA PHE A 198 -0.06 -5.20 3.34
C PHE A 198 0.07 -5.69 1.89
N GLY A 199 -0.01 -6.99 1.67
CA GLY A 199 0.51 -7.60 0.44
C GLY A 199 1.13 -8.94 0.80
N ASN A 200 2.24 -8.83 1.52
CA ASN A 200 3.12 -9.96 1.84
C ASN A 200 2.89 -10.49 3.26
N ASN A 201 2.78 -9.62 4.27
CA ASN A 201 2.49 -10.06 5.64
C ASN A 201 1.01 -10.37 5.87
N ILE A 202 0.13 -9.52 5.32
CA ILE A 202 -1.32 -9.71 5.30
C ILE A 202 -1.72 -9.88 3.82
N THR A 203 -2.01 -11.12 3.43
CA THR A 203 -2.27 -11.48 2.04
C THR A 203 -3.77 -11.66 1.81
N ALA A 204 -4.33 -11.16 0.72
CA ALA A 204 -5.72 -11.43 0.37
C ALA A 204 -5.89 -12.88 -0.17
N GLN A 205 -6.98 -13.55 0.21
CA GLN A 205 -7.25 -14.94 -0.18
C GLN A 205 -7.61 -15.09 -1.66
N ASP A 206 -8.27 -14.09 -2.24
CA ASP A 206 -8.72 -14.06 -3.63
C ASP A 206 -8.51 -12.66 -4.21
N LYS A 207 -8.09 -12.57 -5.48
CA LYS A 207 -7.83 -11.29 -6.17
C LYS A 207 -9.01 -10.34 -6.18
N ALA A 208 -10.22 -10.83 -5.97
CA ALA A 208 -11.39 -9.99 -5.73
C ALA A 208 -11.20 -9.03 -4.53
N ASP A 209 -10.37 -9.40 -3.55
CA ASP A 209 -10.07 -8.66 -2.33
C ASP A 209 -8.75 -7.85 -2.40
N MET A 210 -8.22 -7.60 -3.61
CA MET A 210 -6.94 -6.93 -3.83
C MET A 210 -6.83 -5.52 -3.20
N TRP A 211 -7.96 -4.88 -2.89
CA TRP A 211 -7.96 -3.64 -2.13
C TRP A 211 -7.27 -3.75 -0.76
N ILE A 212 -7.20 -4.94 -0.15
CA ILE A 212 -6.49 -5.14 1.12
C ILE A 212 -4.99 -4.86 0.94
N HIS A 213 -4.43 -5.19 -0.21
CA HIS A 213 -3.07 -4.84 -0.57
C HIS A 213 -3.00 -3.36 -0.93
N GLU A 214 -3.77 -2.95 -1.92
CA GLU A 214 -3.56 -1.67 -2.58
C GLU A 214 -4.07 -0.45 -1.83
N ALA A 215 -5.21 -0.58 -1.15
CA ALA A 215 -5.77 0.54 -0.39
C ALA A 215 -4.89 0.86 0.81
N PHE A 216 -4.41 -0.16 1.52
CA PHE A 216 -3.56 0.03 2.70
C PHE A 216 -2.15 0.47 2.32
N THR A 217 -1.58 -0.06 1.24
CA THR A 217 -0.29 0.40 0.73
C THR A 217 -0.37 1.84 0.23
N THR A 218 -1.39 2.18 -0.57
CA THR A 218 -1.62 3.58 -0.99
C THR A 218 -1.85 4.47 0.24
N TYR A 219 -2.54 3.99 1.27
CA TYR A 219 -2.71 4.75 2.51
C TYR A 219 -1.42 4.86 3.34
N SER A 220 -0.47 3.93 3.20
CA SER A 220 0.84 4.02 3.83
C SER A 220 1.62 5.24 3.34
N GLU A 221 1.42 5.67 2.09
CA GLU A 221 1.99 6.91 1.54
C GLU A 221 1.52 8.14 2.33
N VAL A 222 0.24 8.17 2.72
CA VAL A 222 -0.35 9.24 3.53
C VAL A 222 0.28 9.26 4.91
N LEU A 223 0.45 8.09 5.54
CA LEU A 223 1.06 7.95 6.86
C LEU A 223 2.56 8.26 6.85
N PHE A 224 3.26 7.90 5.77
CA PHE A 224 4.64 8.29 5.55
C PHE A 224 4.75 9.80 5.39
N THR A 225 3.91 10.41 4.54
CA THR A 225 3.88 11.86 4.34
C THR A 225 3.63 12.61 5.66
N GLU A 226 2.74 12.10 6.51
CA GLU A 226 2.46 12.69 7.82
C GLU A 226 3.69 12.67 8.74
N ASN A 227 4.44 11.56 8.75
CA ASN A 227 5.65 11.41 9.56
C ASN A 227 6.86 12.16 8.98
N TYR A 228 6.96 12.24 7.66
CA TYR A 228 8.08 12.84 6.94
C TYR A 228 7.95 14.36 6.85
N MET A 229 6.72 14.85 6.75
CA MET A 229 6.37 16.27 6.66
C MET A 229 5.47 16.66 7.84
N ASP A 230 4.16 16.65 7.63
CA ASP A 230 3.16 16.91 8.66
C ASP A 230 1.77 16.40 8.22
N LYS A 231 0.82 16.44 9.15
CA LYS A 231 -0.57 15.99 8.93
C LYS A 231 -1.31 16.81 7.88
N ASN A 232 -1.00 18.09 7.71
CA ASN A 232 -1.65 18.92 6.68
C ASN A 232 -1.16 18.54 5.29
N ALA A 233 0.13 18.26 5.12
CA ALA A 233 0.71 17.74 3.89
C ALA A 233 0.09 16.38 3.52
N ALA A 234 -0.06 15.48 4.51
CA ALA A 234 -0.71 14.19 4.31
C ALA A 234 -2.17 14.31 3.85
N ASN A 235 -2.96 15.14 4.54
CA ASN A 235 -4.34 15.44 4.13
C ASN A 235 -4.40 16.08 2.74
N THR A 236 -3.45 16.96 2.41
CA THR A 236 -3.37 17.59 1.09
C THR A 236 -3.06 16.57 0.00
N TYR A 237 -2.12 15.66 0.26
CA TYR A 237 -1.74 14.58 -0.64
C TYR A 237 -2.92 13.68 -0.99
N ILE A 238 -3.57 13.09 0.02
CA ILE A 238 -4.68 12.12 -0.20
C ILE A 238 -5.90 12.76 -0.88
N LYS A 239 -6.17 14.04 -0.59
CA LYS A 239 -7.23 14.81 -1.27
C LYS A 239 -6.87 15.08 -2.73
N GLY A 240 -5.61 15.42 -3.02
CA GLY A 240 -5.15 15.64 -4.39
C GLY A 240 -5.26 14.40 -5.28
N LEU A 241 -5.02 13.21 -4.71
CA LEU A 241 -5.17 11.95 -5.44
C LEU A 241 -6.60 11.69 -5.93
N ARG A 242 -7.64 12.27 -5.28
CA ARG A 242 -9.05 12.01 -5.62
C ARG A 242 -9.42 12.32 -7.07
N LYS A 243 -8.69 13.22 -7.74
CA LYS A 243 -8.89 13.55 -9.16
C LYS A 243 -8.67 12.36 -10.10
N ASN A 244 -7.97 11.33 -9.62
CA ASN A 244 -7.66 10.12 -10.38
C ASN A 244 -8.64 8.96 -10.08
N ILE A 245 -9.67 9.17 -9.25
CA ILE A 245 -10.69 8.16 -8.95
C ILE A 245 -11.69 8.10 -10.11
N LEU A 246 -11.97 6.89 -10.61
CA LEU A 246 -12.82 6.68 -11.79
C LEU A 246 -14.28 6.42 -11.45
N ASN A 247 -14.55 5.65 -10.38
CA ASN A 247 -15.85 5.09 -10.03
C ASN A 247 -16.54 4.36 -11.21
N ASP A 248 -15.77 3.59 -11.96
CA ASP A 248 -16.20 2.88 -13.18
C ASP A 248 -16.89 1.54 -12.86
N GLU A 249 -16.34 0.76 -11.93
CA GLU A 249 -16.91 -0.49 -11.44
C GLU A 249 -16.62 -0.68 -9.92
N PRO A 250 -17.25 -1.65 -9.24
CA PRO A 250 -16.92 -1.96 -7.85
C PRO A 250 -15.44 -2.32 -7.66
N ILE A 251 -14.89 -1.99 -6.49
CA ILE A 251 -13.52 -2.36 -6.10
C ILE A 251 -13.43 -3.86 -5.85
N ILE A 252 -14.44 -4.45 -5.20
CA ILE A 252 -14.50 -5.90 -5.02
C ILE A 252 -14.69 -6.55 -6.40
N GLY A 253 -13.72 -7.39 -6.76
CA GLY A 253 -13.76 -8.15 -8.00
C GLY A 253 -14.73 -9.34 -7.95
N THR A 254 -14.67 -10.17 -8.99
CA THR A 254 -15.43 -11.43 -9.01
C THR A 254 -14.62 -12.53 -8.32
N TYR A 255 -15.14 -13.07 -7.22
CA TYR A 255 -14.50 -14.16 -6.48
C TYR A 255 -14.37 -15.44 -7.33
N GLY A 256 -13.31 -16.21 -7.09
CA GLY A 256 -13.11 -17.55 -7.65
C GLY A 256 -12.64 -17.58 -9.10
N VAL A 257 -12.45 -16.41 -9.73
CA VAL A 257 -12.01 -16.30 -11.14
C VAL A 257 -10.67 -15.56 -11.30
N ARG A 258 -9.94 -15.35 -10.20
CA ARG A 258 -8.62 -14.71 -10.18
C ARG A 258 -8.65 -13.31 -10.83
N LYS A 259 -9.66 -12.51 -10.50
CA LYS A 259 -9.90 -11.20 -11.11
C LYS A 259 -10.10 -10.12 -10.05
N THR A 260 -9.36 -9.03 -10.17
CA THR A 260 -9.57 -7.80 -9.38
C THR A 260 -10.82 -7.06 -9.85
N GLY A 261 -11.30 -6.11 -9.06
CA GLY A 261 -12.26 -5.10 -9.52
C GLY A 261 -11.55 -3.89 -10.11
N SER A 262 -12.16 -2.72 -9.91
CA SER A 262 -11.65 -1.43 -10.39
C SER A 262 -10.26 -1.10 -9.83
N THR A 263 -9.47 -0.36 -10.62
CA THR A 263 -8.23 0.29 -10.18
C THR A 263 -8.45 1.31 -9.05
N ASP A 264 -9.69 1.68 -8.76
CA ASP A 264 -10.05 2.45 -7.58
C ASP A 264 -9.68 1.75 -6.26
N GLN A 265 -9.32 0.46 -6.28
CA GLN A 265 -8.75 -0.28 -5.14
C GLN A 265 -7.55 0.45 -4.49
N TYR A 266 -6.79 1.24 -5.27
CA TYR A 266 -5.72 2.11 -4.77
C TYR A 266 -6.31 3.37 -4.10
N ILE A 267 -6.72 4.35 -4.91
CA ILE A 267 -6.94 5.72 -4.44
C ILE A 267 -8.27 5.88 -3.70
N LYS A 268 -9.35 5.27 -4.20
CA LYS A 268 -10.66 5.30 -3.51
C LYS A 268 -10.61 4.43 -2.25
N GLY A 269 -9.94 3.28 -2.31
CA GLY A 269 -9.66 2.45 -1.14
C GLY A 269 -8.92 3.23 -0.04
N ALA A 270 -7.83 3.91 -0.37
CA ALA A 270 -7.08 4.74 0.59
C ALA A 270 -7.93 5.90 1.14
N ASN A 271 -8.75 6.54 0.30
CA ASN A 271 -9.67 7.60 0.73
C ASN A 271 -10.81 7.09 1.64
N MET A 272 -11.27 5.86 1.45
CA MET A 272 -12.18 5.17 2.37
C MET A 272 -11.50 4.95 3.72
N ILE A 273 -10.27 4.43 3.75
CA ILE A 273 -9.50 4.24 5.00
C ILE A 273 -9.28 5.58 5.69
N HIS A 274 -8.94 6.64 4.94
CA HIS A 274 -8.79 7.98 5.48
C HIS A 274 -10.10 8.50 6.09
N THR A 275 -11.23 8.27 5.44
CA THR A 275 -12.57 8.63 5.96
C THR A 275 -12.88 7.87 7.25
N ILE A 276 -12.56 6.57 7.32
CA ILE A 276 -12.69 5.76 8.54
C ILE A 276 -11.84 6.34 9.68
N ARG A 277 -10.59 6.76 9.40
CA ARG A 277 -9.74 7.46 10.40
C ARG A 277 -10.41 8.73 10.91
N GLN A 278 -11.04 9.52 10.04
CA GLN A 278 -11.76 10.73 10.44
C GLN A 278 -12.99 10.42 11.31
N VAL A 279 -13.73 9.35 11.00
CA VAL A 279 -14.88 8.92 11.80
C VAL A 279 -14.45 8.41 13.18
N ILE A 280 -13.33 7.69 13.27
CA ILE A 280 -12.75 7.27 14.55
C ILE A 280 -12.33 8.49 15.38
N ASN A 281 -11.84 9.55 14.73
CA ASN A 281 -11.43 10.83 15.34
C ASN A 281 -10.50 10.65 16.55
N ASN A 282 -9.63 9.63 16.50
CA ASN A 282 -8.66 9.29 17.53
C ASN A 282 -7.50 8.55 16.86
N ASP A 283 -6.40 9.28 16.62
CA ASP A 283 -5.26 8.75 15.87
C ASP A 283 -4.55 7.60 16.59
N GLU A 284 -4.46 7.65 17.93
CA GLU A 284 -3.87 6.55 18.68
C GLU A 284 -4.72 5.29 18.57
N LYS A 285 -6.06 5.41 18.65
CA LYS A 285 -6.95 4.26 18.43
C LYS A 285 -6.80 3.71 17.02
N PHE A 286 -6.79 4.58 16.01
CA PHE A 286 -6.59 4.18 14.61
C PHE A 286 -5.24 3.47 14.41
N ARG A 287 -4.16 4.00 14.99
CA ARG A 287 -2.84 3.38 14.97
C ARG A 287 -2.84 2.00 15.63
N GLN A 288 -3.47 1.84 16.79
CA GLN A 288 -3.59 0.54 17.48
C GLN A 288 -4.37 -0.49 16.66
N ILE A 289 -5.34 -0.06 15.83
CA ILE A 289 -6.02 -0.95 14.88
C ILE A 289 -5.02 -1.46 13.85
N LEU A 290 -4.25 -0.59 13.19
CA LEU A 290 -3.28 -0.97 12.16
C LEU A 290 -2.14 -1.86 12.70
N LEU A 291 -1.60 -1.52 13.87
CA LEU A 291 -0.61 -2.33 14.57
C LEU A 291 -1.18 -3.70 14.97
N GLY A 292 -2.42 -3.70 15.46
CA GLY A 292 -3.13 -4.92 15.80
C GLY A 292 -3.38 -5.81 14.58
N MET A 293 -3.75 -5.25 13.42
CA MET A 293 -3.90 -6.02 12.18
C MET A 293 -2.61 -6.75 11.82
N ASN A 294 -1.48 -6.05 11.83
CA ASN A 294 -0.17 -6.61 11.52
C ASN A 294 0.37 -7.59 12.58
N THR A 295 -0.26 -7.64 13.75
CA THR A 295 0.07 -8.61 14.82
C THR A 295 -0.86 -9.82 14.77
N ASP A 296 -2.17 -9.59 14.70
CA ASP A 296 -3.21 -10.62 14.76
C ASP A 296 -3.33 -11.39 13.41
N PHE A 297 -3.00 -10.74 12.30
CA PHE A 297 -2.92 -11.31 10.94
C PHE A 297 -1.49 -11.48 10.43
N TYR A 298 -0.50 -11.54 11.34
CA TYR A 298 0.91 -11.74 10.97
C TYR A 298 1.12 -13.03 10.16
N HIS A 299 1.64 -12.90 8.94
CA HIS A 299 1.81 -13.97 7.94
C HIS A 299 0.52 -14.77 7.70
N LYS A 300 -0.60 -14.06 7.51
CA LYS A 300 -1.90 -14.70 7.26
C LYS A 300 -2.52 -14.26 5.95
N ILE A 301 -3.22 -15.22 5.38
CA ILE A 301 -4.15 -15.04 4.27
C ILE A 301 -5.52 -14.68 4.85
N VAL A 302 -6.10 -13.58 4.40
CA VAL A 302 -7.33 -12.97 4.92
C VAL A 302 -8.34 -12.68 3.82
N THR A 303 -9.60 -12.56 4.21
CA THR A 303 -10.71 -12.11 3.36
C THR A 303 -11.07 -10.65 3.68
N SER A 304 -11.74 -9.98 2.74
CA SER A 304 -12.32 -8.65 2.99
C SER A 304 -13.15 -8.61 4.27
N LYS A 305 -14.02 -9.62 4.46
CA LYS A 305 -14.87 -9.70 5.66
C LYS A 305 -14.07 -9.72 6.95
N GLN A 306 -12.96 -10.46 7.02
CA GLN A 306 -12.12 -10.50 8.23
C GLN A 306 -11.50 -9.14 8.53
N VAL A 307 -11.03 -8.42 7.51
CA VAL A 307 -10.47 -7.07 7.67
C VAL A 307 -11.54 -6.06 8.09
N GLU A 308 -12.70 -6.06 7.42
CA GLU A 308 -13.84 -5.19 7.70
C GLU A 308 -14.37 -5.37 9.14
N ASP A 309 -14.59 -6.63 9.55
CA ASP A 309 -15.06 -6.99 10.89
C ASP A 309 -14.02 -6.62 11.96
N TYR A 310 -12.72 -6.82 11.67
CA TYR A 310 -11.64 -6.49 12.59
C TYR A 310 -11.58 -5.00 12.90
N ILE A 311 -11.59 -4.16 11.85
CA ILE A 311 -11.56 -2.71 11.98
C ILE A 311 -12.78 -2.22 12.76
N SER A 312 -13.98 -2.70 12.39
CA SER A 312 -15.22 -2.30 13.06
C SER A 312 -15.21 -2.67 14.55
N LYS A 313 -14.81 -3.91 14.86
CA LYS A 313 -14.73 -4.41 16.24
C LYS A 313 -13.74 -3.62 17.09
N LYS A 314 -12.52 -3.38 16.59
CA LYS A 314 -11.48 -2.67 17.35
C LYS A 314 -11.76 -1.16 17.43
N ALA A 315 -12.44 -0.59 16.43
CA ALA A 315 -12.94 0.78 16.47
C ALA A 315 -14.15 0.96 17.40
N GLY A 316 -14.92 -0.10 17.67
CA GLY A 316 -16.19 -0.01 18.39
C GLY A 316 -17.27 0.75 17.60
N ILE A 317 -17.13 0.81 16.28
CA ILE A 317 -18.03 1.48 15.34
C ILE A 317 -18.28 0.47 14.22
N ASP A 318 -19.54 0.24 13.87
CA ASP A 318 -19.90 -0.62 12.74
C ASP A 318 -19.65 0.13 11.43
N PHE A 319 -18.62 -0.29 10.68
CA PHE A 319 -18.28 0.27 9.37
C PHE A 319 -18.81 -0.56 8.20
N SER A 320 -19.61 -1.60 8.44
CA SER A 320 -20.12 -2.48 7.36
C SER A 320 -20.76 -1.69 6.21
N LEU A 321 -21.61 -0.71 6.52
CA LEU A 321 -22.24 0.15 5.51
C LEU A 321 -21.26 1.10 4.80
N VAL A 322 -20.18 1.51 5.47
CA VAL A 322 -19.11 2.30 4.86
C VAL A 322 -18.33 1.44 3.88
N PHE A 323 -17.92 0.23 4.28
CA PHE A 323 -17.26 -0.72 3.40
C PHE A 323 -18.14 -1.10 2.21
N ASP A 324 -19.41 -1.46 2.41
CA ASP A 324 -20.35 -1.76 1.33
C ASP A 324 -20.47 -0.60 0.33
N GLN A 325 -20.59 0.62 0.85
CA GLN A 325 -20.73 1.81 0.02
C GLN A 325 -19.52 2.03 -0.89
N TYR A 326 -18.30 1.97 -0.35
CA TYR A 326 -17.09 2.29 -1.11
C TYR A 326 -16.51 1.11 -1.88
N LEU A 327 -16.61 -0.12 -1.35
CA LEU A 327 -16.01 -1.31 -1.97
C LEU A 327 -16.93 -1.99 -2.98
N ARG A 328 -18.25 -2.01 -2.71
CA ARG A 328 -19.22 -2.81 -3.47
C ARG A 328 -20.10 -1.96 -4.39
N THR A 329 -19.90 -0.64 -4.43
CA THR A 329 -20.62 0.26 -5.35
C THR A 329 -19.72 1.34 -5.95
N THR A 330 -20.17 1.91 -7.07
CA THR A 330 -19.56 3.09 -7.70
C THR A 330 -20.11 4.41 -7.14
N LYS A 331 -21.08 4.36 -6.22
CA LYS A 331 -21.75 5.56 -5.71
C LYS A 331 -20.85 6.29 -4.69
N ILE A 332 -20.71 7.61 -4.85
CA ILE A 332 -20.10 8.47 -3.83
C ILE A 332 -21.21 9.05 -2.94
N PRO A 333 -21.14 8.89 -1.61
CA PRO A 333 -22.11 9.51 -0.71
C PRO A 333 -22.15 11.02 -0.90
N GLN A 334 -23.33 11.58 -1.11
CA GLN A 334 -23.55 13.02 -1.25
C GLN A 334 -24.26 13.55 -0.01
N LEU A 335 -23.60 14.45 0.72
CA LEU A 335 -24.19 15.18 1.82
C LEU A 335 -24.93 16.40 1.26
N GLU A 336 -26.26 16.36 1.29
CA GLU A 336 -27.09 17.52 0.97
C GLU A 336 -27.37 18.31 2.24
N TYR A 337 -27.24 19.64 2.20
CA TYR A 337 -27.58 20.49 3.35
C TYR A 337 -28.11 21.87 2.96
N GLU A 338 -28.90 22.46 3.85
CA GLU A 338 -29.44 23.82 3.79
C GLU A 338 -29.26 24.47 5.18
N GLN A 339 -28.78 25.71 5.24
CA GLN A 339 -28.61 26.44 6.50
C GLN A 339 -29.46 27.72 6.52
N LYS A 340 -30.28 27.90 7.55
CA LYS A 340 -31.04 29.13 7.82
C LYS A 340 -30.73 29.64 9.22
N GLY A 341 -29.90 30.68 9.30
CA GLY A 341 -29.36 31.14 10.58
C GLY A 341 -28.62 30.01 11.29
N ASN A 342 -29.06 29.66 12.49
CA ASN A 342 -28.52 28.55 13.28
C ASN A 342 -29.19 27.19 13.01
N GLN A 343 -30.17 27.09 12.09
CA GLN A 343 -30.79 25.81 11.73
C GLN A 343 -30.03 25.18 10.56
N LEU A 344 -29.52 23.97 10.75
CA LEU A 344 -28.92 23.16 9.70
C LEU A 344 -29.82 21.97 9.39
N LYS A 345 -30.32 21.92 8.15
CA LYS A 345 -31.08 20.80 7.61
C LYS A 345 -30.18 19.97 6.69
N PHE A 346 -30.11 18.66 6.85
CA PHE A 346 -29.17 17.80 6.11
C PHE A 346 -29.69 16.38 5.89
N ARG A 347 -29.13 15.67 4.89
CA ARG A 347 -29.33 14.22 4.65
C ARG A 347 -28.23 13.63 3.77
N TRP A 348 -28.12 12.31 3.76
CA TRP A 348 -27.42 11.55 2.73
C TRP A 348 -28.27 11.36 1.48
N ASN A 349 -27.64 11.50 0.31
CA ASN A 349 -28.14 11.13 -1.00
C ASN A 349 -27.07 10.32 -1.74
N ASN A 350 -27.45 9.63 -2.84
CA ASN A 350 -26.56 8.77 -3.63
C ASN A 350 -25.85 7.66 -2.80
N THR A 351 -26.57 7.04 -1.88
CA THR A 351 -26.02 6.00 -0.99
C THR A 351 -26.73 4.66 -1.14
N ILE A 352 -26.15 3.60 -0.57
CA ILE A 352 -26.84 2.33 -0.33
C ILE A 352 -27.97 2.52 0.69
N LYS A 353 -28.90 1.57 0.71
CA LYS A 353 -30.04 1.58 1.65
C LYS A 353 -29.52 1.60 3.09
N ASN A 354 -30.15 2.43 3.92
CA ASN A 354 -29.85 2.59 5.34
C ASN A 354 -28.45 3.15 5.64
N PHE A 355 -27.74 3.71 4.67
CA PHE A 355 -26.40 4.26 4.91
C PHE A 355 -26.37 5.23 6.10
N ARG A 356 -25.33 5.05 6.93
CA ARG A 356 -25.05 5.86 8.12
C ARG A 356 -23.54 6.05 8.18
N MET A 357 -23.12 7.30 8.27
CA MET A 357 -21.74 7.68 8.53
C MET A 357 -21.78 9.09 9.14
N PRO A 358 -21.19 9.32 10.33
CA PRO A 358 -21.13 10.66 10.88
C PRO A 358 -20.17 11.54 10.06
N VAL A 359 -20.41 12.85 10.06
CA VAL A 359 -19.56 13.83 9.37
C VAL A 359 -19.24 14.97 10.30
N LYS A 360 -17.98 15.40 10.30
CA LYS A 360 -17.51 16.53 11.10
C LYS A 360 -17.81 17.86 10.40
N LEU A 361 -18.36 18.79 11.18
CA LEU A 361 -18.53 20.19 10.79
C LEU A 361 -17.32 20.99 11.29
N LYS A 362 -16.38 21.30 10.39
CA LYS A 362 -15.13 22.00 10.72
C LYS A 362 -15.38 23.35 11.40
N SER A 363 -16.37 24.11 10.93
CA SER A 363 -16.67 25.44 11.47
C SER A 363 -17.32 25.45 12.86
N HIS A 364 -17.82 24.29 13.33
CA HIS A 364 -18.57 24.16 14.59
C HIS A 364 -17.95 23.15 15.56
N SER A 365 -16.85 22.49 15.19
CA SER A 365 -16.18 21.45 16.00
C SER A 365 -17.13 20.37 16.54
N THR A 366 -18.17 20.05 15.78
CA THR A 366 -19.20 19.06 16.12
C THR A 366 -19.40 18.06 14.99
N HIS A 367 -20.15 16.99 15.24
CA HIS A 367 -20.51 16.00 14.24
C HIS A 367 -22.02 16.00 14.00
N ILE A 368 -22.42 15.71 12.77
CA ILE A 368 -23.77 15.33 12.42
C ILE A 368 -23.81 13.84 12.08
N ALA A 369 -24.97 13.21 12.25
CA ALA A 369 -25.21 11.82 11.88
C ALA A 369 -26.35 11.73 10.85
N PRO A 370 -26.06 12.03 9.56
CA PRO A 370 -27.08 12.03 8.53
C PRO A 370 -27.65 10.64 8.28
N THR A 371 -28.92 10.65 7.93
CA THR A 371 -29.68 9.54 7.35
C THR A 371 -30.11 9.90 5.94
N GLN A 372 -30.79 9.00 5.24
CA GLN A 372 -31.37 9.33 3.92
C GLN A 372 -32.59 10.26 4.02
N GLU A 373 -33.16 10.41 5.22
CA GLU A 373 -34.24 11.35 5.49
C GLU A 373 -33.68 12.71 5.94
N TRP A 374 -34.41 13.77 5.61
CA TRP A 374 -34.06 15.12 6.06
C TRP A 374 -34.13 15.22 7.59
N GLN A 375 -33.03 15.64 8.20
CA GLN A 375 -32.91 15.94 9.62
C GLN A 375 -32.55 17.41 9.81
N THR A 376 -32.96 17.99 10.93
CA THR A 376 -32.62 19.37 11.30
C THR A 376 -31.96 19.38 12.67
N VAL A 377 -30.90 20.17 12.83
CA VAL A 377 -30.26 20.46 14.11
C VAL A 377 -30.10 21.96 14.31
N THR A 378 -30.11 22.39 15.56
CA THR A 378 -29.76 23.76 15.95
C THR A 378 -28.26 23.82 16.24
N LEU A 379 -27.54 24.65 15.49
CA LEU A 379 -26.13 24.96 15.68
C LEU A 379 -25.94 25.98 16.81
N ALA A 380 -24.72 26.02 17.37
CA ALA A 380 -24.37 26.94 18.45
C ALA A 380 -24.38 28.42 18.03
N ASN A 381 -24.18 28.70 16.74
CA ASN A 381 -24.22 30.03 16.14
C ASN A 381 -24.65 29.92 14.66
N ASP A 382 -24.74 31.05 13.98
CA ASP A 382 -25.17 31.17 12.57
C ASP A 382 -24.00 31.21 11.57
N LYS A 383 -22.76 30.91 12.03
CA LYS A 383 -21.59 30.84 11.14
C LYS A 383 -21.86 29.83 10.02
N ALA A 384 -21.39 30.14 8.81
CA ALA A 384 -21.54 29.23 7.68
C ALA A 384 -20.96 27.84 7.99
N VAL A 385 -21.72 26.80 7.66
CA VAL A 385 -21.28 25.41 7.80
C VAL A 385 -20.18 25.10 6.78
N GLU A 386 -19.05 24.64 7.31
CA GLU A 386 -17.94 24.07 6.55
C GLU A 386 -17.86 22.58 6.89
N ILE A 387 -18.04 21.72 5.89
CA ILE A 387 -17.88 20.28 6.03
C ILE A 387 -16.38 19.96 6.00
N ASP A 388 -15.92 19.05 6.87
CA ASP A 388 -14.53 18.59 6.85
C ASP A 388 -14.22 17.87 5.54
N ASP A 389 -13.29 18.43 4.76
CA ASP A 389 -12.95 17.96 3.41
C ASP A 389 -12.06 16.70 3.41
N ASN A 390 -11.67 16.20 4.59
CA ASN A 390 -10.98 14.91 4.71
C ASN A 390 -11.92 13.72 4.50
N TYR A 391 -13.24 13.90 4.57
CA TYR A 391 -14.21 12.86 4.21
C TYR A 391 -14.29 12.75 2.68
N TYR A 392 -14.20 11.53 2.14
CA TYR A 392 -14.37 11.31 0.69
C TYR A 392 -15.86 11.22 0.34
N ILE A 393 -16.50 12.38 0.28
CA ILE A 393 -17.93 12.55 -0.01
C ILE A 393 -18.13 13.71 -0.99
N GLU A 394 -19.27 13.73 -1.65
CA GLU A 394 -19.77 14.94 -2.32
C GLU A 394 -20.54 15.80 -1.34
N VAL A 395 -20.51 17.12 -1.54
CA VAL A 395 -21.22 18.08 -0.70
C VAL A 395 -22.07 18.97 -1.60
N LEU A 396 -23.38 18.99 -1.37
CA LEU A 396 -24.33 19.81 -2.10
C LEU A 396 -25.06 20.76 -1.14
N LYS A 397 -24.72 22.04 -1.19
CA LYS A 397 -25.48 23.09 -0.51
C LYS A 397 -26.71 23.44 -1.35
N LYS A 398 -27.90 23.29 -0.77
CA LYS A 398 -29.18 23.63 -1.41
C LYS A 398 -29.66 25.02 -1.07
#